data_AF-A0AAV6B290-F1
#
_entry.id   AF-A0AAV6B290-F1
#
_cell.length_a   1.000
_cell.length_b   1.000
_cell.length_c   1.000
_cell.angle_alpha   90.00
_cell.angle_beta   90.00
_cell.angle_gamma   90.00
#
_symmetry.space_group_name_H-M   'P 1'
#
loop_
_entity.id
_entity.type
_entity.pdbx_description
1 polymer ?
#
loop_
_entity_poly.entity_id
_entity_poly.type
_entity_poly.pdbx_seq_one_letter_code
_entity_poly.pdbx_strand_id
1 'polypeptide(L)'
;AGAMRYVYGGTPGFDWRGLEPINLQQVRFAAGRFVIVGHNGITVSSVPGGWNKHASIVFENLHDIAFGANKFVVVGSAGTIVQSDDALPVFSTPRISSGNVHLDLRGGLEPEYRVQSSDNLLLWTNLAVFTNNGEAASFSDNTNSRPRFYRAINP
;
A
#
# COMPACT_ATOMS: atom_id res chain seq x y z
N ALA A 1 2.72 23.48 31.69
CA ALA A 1 2.83 22.06 31.31
C ALA A 1 3.88 21.97 30.21
N GLY A 2 5.03 21.36 30.50
CA GLY A 2 6.23 21.43 29.65
C GLY A 2 6.08 20.56 28.40
N ALA A 3 6.13 21.19 27.24
CA ALA A 3 6.32 20.49 25.99
C ALA A 3 7.79 20.03 25.91
N MET A 4 8.04 18.72 26.03
CA MET A 4 9.35 18.18 25.69
C MET A 4 9.53 18.29 24.17
N ARG A 5 10.29 19.28 23.73
CA ARG A 5 10.83 19.37 22.37
C ARG A 5 12.15 18.62 22.35
N TYR A 6 12.17 17.45 21.72
CA TYR A 6 13.43 16.82 21.34
C TYR A 6 13.88 17.45 20.02
N VAL A 7 15.04 18.10 20.03
CA VAL A 7 15.73 18.56 18.83
C VAL A 7 16.85 17.57 18.56
N TYR A 8 16.73 16.77 17.49
CA TYR A 8 17.85 16.01 16.95
C TYR A 8 18.47 16.81 15.81
N GLY A 9 19.70 17.27 16.01
CA GLY A 9 20.48 17.97 15.00
C GLY A 9 20.89 17.02 13.87
N GLY A 10 20.68 17.46 12.63
CA GLY A 10 21.20 16.76 11.45
C GLY A 10 20.69 17.39 10.15
N THR A 11 21.49 18.27 9.57
CA THR A 11 21.35 18.90 8.23
C THR A 11 20.03 19.66 7.94
N PRO A 12 20.05 20.78 7.17
CA PRO A 12 18.80 21.39 6.69
C PRO A 12 18.08 20.38 5.79
N GLY A 13 16.92 19.85 6.23
CA GLY A 13 16.12 18.96 5.40
C GLY A 13 15.30 17.90 6.15
N PHE A 14 15.60 17.62 7.43
CA PHE A 14 14.84 16.65 8.21
C PHE A 14 14.07 17.35 9.35
N ASP A 15 12.77 17.57 9.14
CA ASP A 15 11.84 18.04 10.18
C ASP A 15 11.24 16.83 10.90
N TRP A 16 11.76 16.49 12.08
CA TRP A 16 11.20 15.42 12.92
C TRP A 16 9.92 15.91 13.58
N ARG A 17 8.78 15.40 13.12
CA ARG A 17 7.48 15.63 13.77
C ARG A 17 7.11 14.41 14.61
N GLY A 18 7.13 14.58 15.93
CA GLY A 18 6.61 13.58 16.85
C GLY A 18 5.11 13.44 16.69
N LEU A 19 4.62 12.20 16.61
CA LEU A 19 3.22 11.89 16.87
C LEU A 19 2.98 11.88 18.39
N GLU A 20 1.72 11.89 18.82
CA GLU A 20 1.38 11.68 20.24
C GLU A 20 2.07 10.42 20.78
N PRO A 21 2.43 10.37 22.09
CA PRO A 21 3.11 9.22 22.66
C PRO A 21 2.24 7.97 22.55
N ILE A 22 2.57 7.15 21.56
CA ILE A 22 1.93 5.88 21.25
C ILE A 22 2.96 4.78 21.47
N ASN A 23 2.58 3.72 22.17
CA ASN A 23 3.48 2.61 22.44
C ASN A 23 3.51 1.67 21.22
N LEU A 24 4.46 1.92 20.33
CA LEU A 24 4.67 1.21 19.07
C LEU A 24 5.76 0.15 19.24
N GLN A 25 5.56 -1.03 18.67
CA GLN A 25 6.46 -2.17 18.84
C GLN A 25 7.20 -2.55 17.56
N GLN A 26 6.55 -2.46 16.40
CA GLN A 26 7.13 -2.91 15.13
C GLN A 26 6.70 -2.04 13.96
N VAL A 27 7.59 -1.90 12.96
CA VAL A 27 7.33 -1.24 11.67
C VAL A 27 7.71 -2.13 10.50
N ARG A 28 6.92 -2.10 9.41
CA ARG A 28 7.21 -2.77 8.15
C ARG A 28 6.90 -1.87 6.96
N PHE A 29 7.83 -1.78 6.01
CA PHE A 29 7.59 -1.17 4.71
C PHE A 29 7.22 -2.26 3.69
N ALA A 30 6.02 -2.18 3.12
CA ALA A 30 5.57 -3.04 2.03
C ALA A 30 4.41 -2.38 1.28
N ALA A 31 4.13 -2.81 0.04
CA ALA A 31 3.07 -2.22 -0.80
C ALA A 31 3.09 -0.68 -0.85
N GLY A 32 4.29 -0.10 -0.95
CA GLY A 32 4.51 1.35 -1.06
C GLY A 32 4.24 2.16 0.21
N ARG A 33 4.06 1.53 1.37
CA ARG A 33 3.74 2.24 2.63
C ARG A 33 4.42 1.60 3.84
N PHE A 34 4.62 2.40 4.88
CA PHE A 34 4.95 1.91 6.21
C PHE A 34 3.67 1.50 6.94
N VAL A 35 3.72 0.38 7.65
CA VAL A 35 2.69 -0.07 8.61
C VAL A 35 3.38 -0.26 9.95
N ILE A 36 2.78 0.26 11.01
CA ILE A 36 3.30 0.21 12.37
C ILE A 36 2.22 -0.40 13.27
N VAL A 37 2.62 -1.27 14.18
CA VAL A 37 1.74 -1.89 15.18
C VAL A 37 2.28 -1.67 16.59
N GLY A 38 1.43 -1.80 17.60
CA GLY A 38 1.81 -1.60 18.99
C GLY A 38 0.82 -2.11 20.02
N HIS A 39 0.90 -1.54 21.22
CA HIS A 39 0.05 -1.96 22.34
C HIS A 39 -1.43 -1.64 22.12
N ASN A 40 -2.31 -2.39 22.79
CA ASN A 40 -3.76 -2.21 22.74
C ASN A 40 -4.33 -2.23 21.30
N GLY A 41 -3.79 -3.10 20.44
CA GLY A 41 -4.21 -3.26 19.06
C GLY A 41 -3.91 -2.07 18.12
N ILE A 42 -3.07 -1.13 18.55
CA ILE A 42 -2.76 0.05 17.73
C ILE A 42 -2.14 -0.37 16.41
N THR A 43 -2.74 0.11 15.31
CA THR A 43 -2.24 -0.06 13.94
C THR A 43 -2.28 1.28 13.23
N VAL A 44 -1.17 1.67 12.61
CA VAL A 44 -1.00 2.95 11.89
C VAL A 44 -0.33 2.66 10.55
N SER A 45 -0.73 3.36 9.48
CA SER A 45 -0.05 3.25 8.18
C SER A 45 0.28 4.62 7.60
N SER A 46 1.39 4.73 6.89
CA SER A 46 1.74 5.95 6.16
C SER A 46 0.77 6.17 5.00
N VAL A 47 0.44 7.43 4.76
CA VAL A 47 -0.36 7.92 3.63
C VAL A 47 0.33 9.16 3.05
N PRO A 48 0.00 9.60 1.83
CA PRO A 48 0.52 10.86 1.30
C PRO A 48 0.23 12.00 2.30
N GLY A 49 1.29 12.69 2.74
CA GLY A 49 1.18 13.80 3.68
C GLY A 49 1.09 13.43 5.16
N GLY A 50 1.17 12.14 5.55
CA GLY A 50 1.23 11.80 6.98
C GLY A 50 0.94 10.33 7.31
N TRP A 51 0.16 10.13 8.37
CA TRP A 51 -0.13 8.84 8.97
C TRP A 51 -1.62 8.70 9.22
N ASN A 52 -2.18 7.51 8.97
CA ASN A 52 -3.56 7.16 9.26
C ASN A 52 -3.57 6.10 10.39
N LYS A 53 -4.31 6.40 11.47
CA LYS A 53 -4.56 5.46 12.57
C LYS A 53 -5.82 4.66 12.27
N HIS A 54 -5.69 3.35 12.27
CA HIS A 54 -6.80 2.44 12.05
C HIS A 54 -7.58 2.19 13.33
N ALA A 55 -8.89 1.98 13.22
CA ALA A 55 -9.70 1.53 14.34
C ALA A 55 -9.18 0.17 14.81
N SER A 56 -8.97 0.03 16.12
CA SER A 56 -8.52 -1.24 16.66
C SER A 56 -9.69 -2.23 16.64
N ILE A 57 -9.41 -3.45 16.16
CA ILE A 57 -10.34 -4.58 16.21
C ILE A 57 -9.98 -5.58 17.32
N VAL A 58 -8.89 -5.33 18.04
CA VAL A 58 -8.33 -6.19 19.10
C VAL A 58 -7.79 -5.33 20.25
N PHE A 59 -7.63 -5.90 21.45
CA PHE A 59 -7.08 -5.17 22.61
C PHE A 59 -5.69 -5.68 23.02
N GLU A 60 -5.21 -6.72 22.35
CA GLU A 60 -3.93 -7.35 22.61
C GLU A 60 -2.77 -6.53 22.04
N ASN A 61 -1.58 -6.70 22.62
CA ASN A 61 -0.37 -6.11 22.09
C ASN A 61 0.04 -6.83 20.80
N LEU A 62 0.36 -6.06 19.75
CA LEU A 62 0.73 -6.55 18.44
C LEU A 62 2.25 -6.47 18.26
N HIS A 63 2.89 -7.60 18.00
CA HIS A 63 4.35 -7.75 18.13
C HIS A 63 5.09 -7.80 16.80
N ASP A 64 4.49 -8.37 15.76
CA ASP A 64 5.13 -8.46 14.45
C ASP A 64 4.13 -8.35 13.30
N ILE A 65 4.64 -7.90 12.15
CA ILE A 65 3.89 -7.70 10.92
C ILE A 65 4.50 -8.61 9.87
N ALA A 66 3.74 -9.22 8.99
CA ALA A 66 4.17 -9.91 7.78
C ALA A 66 3.44 -9.33 6.56
N PHE A 67 4.03 -9.40 5.37
CA PHE A 67 3.35 -9.02 4.13
C PHE A 67 3.55 -10.12 3.09
N GLY A 68 2.45 -10.58 2.50
CA GLY A 68 2.42 -11.64 1.50
C GLY A 68 1.04 -11.76 0.88
N ALA A 69 0.95 -12.31 -0.33
CA ALA A 69 -0.31 -12.43 -1.07
C ALA A 69 -1.13 -11.12 -1.12
N ASN A 70 -0.41 -9.99 -1.26
CA ASN A 70 -0.97 -8.64 -1.27
C ASN A 70 -1.70 -8.20 0.02
N LYS A 71 -1.45 -8.84 1.16
CA LYS A 71 -2.06 -8.51 2.46
C LYS A 71 -1.01 -8.39 3.55
N PHE A 72 -1.33 -7.58 4.56
CA PHE A 72 -0.60 -7.54 5.82
C PHE A 72 -1.22 -8.54 6.80
N VAL A 73 -0.37 -9.27 7.51
CA VAL A 73 -0.76 -10.13 8.63
C VAL A 73 -0.02 -9.63 9.86
N VAL A 74 -0.69 -9.51 11.00
CA VAL A 74 -0.09 -9.08 12.26
C VAL A 74 -0.37 -10.12 13.32
N VAL A 75 0.65 -10.42 14.13
CA VAL A 75 0.55 -11.38 15.24
C VAL A 75 0.75 -10.67 16.58
N GLY A 76 0.07 -11.14 17.62
CA GLY A 76 0.03 -10.50 18.93
C GLY A 76 -0.06 -11.46 20.12
N SER A 77 -0.20 -10.88 21.30
CA SER A 77 -0.43 -11.63 22.55
C SER A 77 -1.69 -12.51 22.46
N ALA A 78 -1.78 -13.51 23.35
CA ALA A 78 -2.93 -14.43 23.45
C ALA A 78 -3.28 -15.18 22.14
N GLY A 79 -2.31 -15.31 21.22
CA GLY A 79 -2.53 -15.98 19.93
C GLY A 79 -3.26 -15.11 18.90
N THR A 80 -3.37 -13.79 19.11
CA THR A 80 -4.03 -12.87 18.19
C THR A 80 -3.36 -12.88 16.82
N ILE A 81 -4.16 -13.04 15.77
CA ILE A 81 -3.77 -12.88 14.37
C ILE A 81 -4.80 -11.98 13.70
N VAL A 82 -4.36 -10.87 13.12
CA VAL A 82 -5.22 -9.97 12.33
C VAL A 82 -4.66 -9.82 10.92
N GLN A 83 -5.54 -9.67 9.94
CA GLN A 83 -5.19 -9.58 8.53
C GLN A 83 -5.86 -8.35 7.91
N SER A 84 -5.14 -7.66 7.03
CA SER A 84 -5.71 -6.58 6.23
C SER A 84 -6.52 -7.10 5.05
N ASP A 85 -7.30 -6.21 4.45
CA ASP A 85 -7.73 -6.36 3.06
C ASP A 85 -6.52 -6.29 2.10
N ASP A 86 -6.79 -6.47 0.80
CA ASP A 86 -5.76 -6.31 -0.22
C ASP A 86 -5.16 -4.90 -0.18
N ALA A 87 -3.82 -4.86 -0.15
CA ALA A 87 -3.10 -3.63 -0.36
C ALA A 87 -3.32 -3.16 -1.80
N LEU A 88 -3.58 -1.86 -1.95
CA LEU A 88 -3.85 -1.25 -3.23
C LEU A 88 -2.59 -0.52 -3.75
N PRO A 89 -2.36 -0.47 -5.08
CA PRO A 89 -3.29 -0.83 -6.15
C PRO A 89 -3.35 -2.33 -6.46
N VAL A 90 -4.47 -2.79 -7.04
CA VAL A 90 -4.65 -4.20 -7.44
C VAL A 90 -5.37 -4.30 -8.79
N PHE A 91 -4.93 -5.26 -9.62
CA PHE A 91 -5.64 -5.64 -10.83
C PHE A 91 -6.68 -6.73 -10.54
N SER A 92 -7.85 -6.62 -11.17
CA SER A 92 -8.79 -7.73 -11.24
C SER A 92 -8.23 -8.88 -12.08
N THR A 93 -8.84 -10.06 -11.96
CA THR A 93 -8.51 -11.19 -12.84
C THR A 93 -8.75 -10.78 -14.29
N PRO A 94 -7.74 -10.91 -15.19
CA PRO A 94 -7.90 -10.53 -16.59
C PRO A 94 -9.04 -11.29 -17.26
N ARG A 95 -9.92 -10.57 -17.96
CA ARG A 95 -10.97 -11.16 -18.80
C ARG A 95 -10.53 -11.06 -20.26
N ILE A 96 -10.66 -12.16 -20.99
CA ILE A 96 -10.32 -12.23 -22.41
C ILE A 96 -11.61 -12.25 -23.23
N SER A 97 -11.79 -11.30 -24.13
CA SER A 97 -12.91 -11.30 -25.08
C SER A 97 -12.48 -10.83 -26.46
N SER A 98 -12.85 -11.60 -27.48
CA SER A 98 -12.55 -11.30 -28.89
C SER A 98 -11.07 -11.01 -29.18
N GLY A 99 -10.16 -11.69 -28.46
CA GLY A 99 -8.71 -11.52 -28.58
C GLY A 99 -8.11 -10.48 -27.63
N ASN A 100 -8.91 -9.54 -27.13
CA ASN A 100 -8.47 -8.44 -26.26
C ASN A 100 -8.38 -8.88 -24.79
N VAL A 101 -7.42 -8.30 -24.07
CA VAL A 101 -7.32 -8.42 -22.61
C VAL A 101 -8.02 -7.23 -21.98
N HIS A 102 -9.00 -7.47 -21.11
CA HIS A 102 -9.56 -6.43 -20.27
C HIS A 102 -9.18 -6.65 -18.81
N LEU A 103 -8.84 -5.55 -18.14
CA LEU A 103 -8.35 -5.50 -16.77
C LEU A 103 -9.09 -4.38 -16.06
N ASP A 104 -9.39 -4.56 -14.78
CA ASP A 104 -9.80 -3.44 -13.93
C ASP A 104 -8.69 -3.15 -12.93
N LEU A 105 -8.38 -1.87 -12.71
CA LEU A 105 -7.43 -1.41 -11.69
C LEU A 105 -8.19 -0.69 -10.59
N ARG A 106 -8.00 -1.10 -9.35
CA ARG A 106 -8.42 -0.32 -8.18
C ARG A 106 -7.21 0.43 -7.62
N GLY A 107 -7.35 1.75 -7.47
CA GLY A 107 -6.30 2.64 -6.99
C GLY A 107 -5.98 2.51 -5.52
N GLY A 108 -4.72 2.77 -5.16
CA GLY A 108 -4.24 2.74 -3.79
C GLY A 108 -4.07 4.11 -3.16
N LEU A 109 -2.88 4.35 -2.60
CA LEU A 109 -2.58 5.59 -1.90
C LEU A 109 -2.25 6.75 -2.86
N GLU A 110 -1.83 6.44 -4.08
CA GLU A 110 -1.40 7.46 -5.03
C GLU A 110 -2.59 8.08 -5.76
N PRO A 111 -2.54 9.38 -6.08
CA PRO A 111 -3.60 10.07 -6.81
C PRO A 111 -3.68 9.60 -8.27
N GLU A 112 -2.58 9.07 -8.80
CA GLU A 112 -2.48 8.62 -10.18
C GLU A 112 -1.58 7.39 -10.30
N TYR A 113 -1.91 6.52 -11.25
CA TYR A 113 -1.09 5.41 -11.66
C TYR A 113 -0.94 5.39 -13.18
N ARG A 114 0.28 5.12 -13.66
CA ARG A 114 0.52 4.79 -15.06
C ARG A 114 0.43 3.28 -15.25
N VAL A 115 -0.51 2.84 -16.08
CA VAL A 115 -0.67 1.43 -16.44
C VAL A 115 0.26 1.13 -17.61
N GLN A 116 1.09 0.12 -17.45
CA GLN A 116 2.04 -0.33 -18.45
C GLN A 116 1.88 -1.80 -18.77
N SER A 117 2.23 -2.15 -20.00
CA SER A 117 2.25 -3.52 -20.51
C SER A 117 3.63 -3.91 -21.00
N SER A 118 3.94 -5.20 -20.95
CA SER A 118 5.19 -5.77 -21.47
C SER A 118 4.95 -7.17 -22.03
N ASP A 119 5.67 -7.55 -23.07
CA ASP A 119 5.70 -8.92 -23.59
C ASP A 119 6.83 -9.77 -22.94
N ASN A 120 7.77 -9.14 -22.24
CA ASN A 120 9.01 -9.80 -21.80
C ASN A 120 9.55 -9.35 -20.43
N LEU A 121 8.84 -8.51 -19.69
CA LEU A 121 9.23 -7.90 -18.41
C LEU A 121 10.41 -6.91 -18.46
N LEU A 122 11.06 -6.76 -19.62
CA LEU A 122 12.22 -5.87 -19.81
C LEU A 122 11.78 -4.51 -20.37
N LEU A 123 10.99 -4.52 -21.44
CA LEU A 123 10.50 -3.31 -22.10
C LEU A 123 9.04 -3.09 -21.74
N TRP A 124 8.73 -1.89 -21.26
CA TRP A 124 7.38 -1.52 -20.81
C TRP A 124 6.85 -0.37 -21.65
N THR A 125 5.63 -0.54 -22.18
CA THR A 125 4.90 0.48 -22.93
C THR A 125 3.77 1.04 -22.08
N ASN A 126 3.50 2.34 -22.23
CA ASN A 126 2.38 2.97 -21.54
C ASN A 126 1.08 2.58 -22.23
N LEU A 127 0.16 1.99 -21.46
CA LEU A 127 -1.18 1.63 -21.92
C LEU A 127 -2.18 2.73 -21.62
N ALA A 128 -2.16 3.26 -20.39
CA ALA A 128 -3.09 4.28 -19.95
C ALA A 128 -2.60 5.02 -18.70
N VAL A 129 -3.27 6.11 -18.37
CA VAL A 129 -3.17 6.80 -17.08
C VAL A 129 -4.48 6.58 -16.32
N PHE A 130 -4.37 6.21 -15.05
CA PHE A 130 -5.48 5.98 -14.14
C PHE A 130 -5.45 7.01 -13.02
N THR A 131 -6.46 7.88 -12.98
CA THR A 131 -6.67 8.80 -11.85
C THR A 131 -7.47 8.09 -10.77
N ASN A 132 -6.95 8.07 -9.55
CA ASN A 132 -7.56 7.41 -8.42
C ASN A 132 -8.68 8.27 -7.82
N ASN A 133 -9.92 7.93 -8.14
CA ASN A 133 -11.12 8.59 -7.65
C ASN A 133 -11.90 7.74 -6.61
N GLY A 134 -11.27 6.68 -6.07
CA GLY A 134 -11.90 5.74 -5.14
C GLY A 134 -12.65 4.58 -5.80
N GLU A 135 -12.82 4.61 -7.13
CA GLU A 135 -13.45 3.53 -7.89
C GLU A 135 -12.42 2.77 -8.74
N ALA A 136 -12.80 1.57 -9.20
CA ALA A 136 -11.98 0.81 -10.13
C ALA A 136 -12.22 1.29 -11.58
N ALA A 137 -11.17 1.35 -12.39
CA ALA A 137 -11.26 1.69 -13.80
C ALA A 137 -10.94 0.49 -14.70
N SER A 138 -11.62 0.38 -15.83
CA SER A 138 -11.38 -0.67 -16.83
C SER A 138 -10.41 -0.24 -17.92
N PHE A 139 -9.52 -1.14 -18.31
CA PHE A 139 -8.53 -0.99 -19.37
C PHE A 139 -8.67 -2.13 -20.37
N SER A 140 -8.42 -1.84 -21.64
CA SER A 140 -8.41 -2.85 -22.71
C SER A 140 -7.08 -2.79 -23.44
N ASP A 141 -6.44 -3.94 -23.59
CA ASP A 141 -5.23 -4.12 -24.38
C ASP A 141 -5.58 -4.99 -25.59
N ASN A 142 -5.58 -4.36 -26.77
CA ASN A 142 -5.95 -4.98 -28.04
C ASN A 142 -4.73 -5.39 -28.86
N THR A 143 -3.54 -5.37 -28.26
CA THR A 143 -2.34 -5.82 -28.94
C THR A 143 -2.35 -7.36 -29.03
N ASN A 144 -2.15 -7.88 -30.24
CA ASN A 144 -2.36 -9.30 -30.55
C ASN A 144 -1.17 -10.20 -30.12
N SER A 145 -0.36 -9.77 -29.14
CA SER A 145 0.77 -10.55 -28.61
C SER A 145 0.37 -11.29 -27.34
N ARG A 146 0.72 -12.57 -27.25
CA ARG A 146 0.57 -13.38 -26.03
C ARG A 146 1.86 -14.17 -25.81
N PRO A 147 2.40 -14.23 -24.57
CA PRO A 147 1.86 -13.71 -23.30
C PRO A 147 2.12 -12.21 -23.05
N ARG A 148 1.37 -11.61 -22.11
CA ARG A 148 1.46 -10.21 -21.69
C ARG A 148 1.62 -10.10 -20.17
N PHE A 149 2.33 -9.06 -19.73
CA PHE A 149 2.49 -8.65 -18.34
C PHE A 149 1.98 -7.23 -18.16
N TYR A 150 1.39 -6.94 -17.00
CA TYR A 150 0.83 -5.64 -16.66
C TYR A 150 1.36 -5.16 -15.33
N ARG A 151 1.58 -3.85 -15.21
CA ARG A 151 1.90 -3.20 -13.93
C ARG A 151 1.26 -1.81 -13.85
N ALA A 152 1.00 -1.38 -12.64
CA ALA A 152 0.67 0.00 -12.32
C ALA A 152 1.86 0.61 -11.59
N ILE A 153 2.35 1.76 -12.05
CA ILE A 153 3.45 2.49 -11.41
C ILE A 153 2.99 3.88 -11.01
N ASN A 154 3.61 4.44 -9.96
CA ASN A 154 3.50 5.86 -9.67
C ASN A 154 4.29 6.64 -10.75
N PRO A 155 3.67 7.56 -11.49
CA PRO A 155 4.25 8.22 -12.68
C PRO A 155 5.54 9.00 -12.47
#